data_AF-A0A434NTW2-F1
#
_entry.id   AF-A0A434NTW2-F1
#
_cell.length_a   1.000
_cell.length_b   1.000
_cell.length_c   1.000
_cell.angle_alpha   90.00
_cell.angle_beta   90.00
_cell.angle_gamma   90.00
#
_symmetry.space_group_name_H-M   'P 1'
#
loop_
_entity.id
_entity.type
_entity.pdbx_description
1 polymer ?
#
loop_
_entity_poly.entity_id
_entity_poly.type
_entity_poly.pdbx_seq_one_letter_code
_entity_poly.pdbx_strand_id
1 'polypeptide(L)'
;MAIDLAEIEKRLWSVADQLRANSGLKPSEYSRPVLGLLFLRYAETRFAAVEKELQPREGSRLGPPGPDAYKARNVIYLSPESRFSHLLQLPDGSNLGRALNHAMEDIEKHNPDLAD
;
A
#
# COMPACT_ATOMS: atom_id res chain seq x y z
N MET A 1 -12.25 19.34 11.81
CA MET A 1 -11.76 20.06 10.62
C MET A 1 -12.21 19.25 9.42
N ALA A 2 -13.14 19.78 8.62
CA ALA A 2 -13.61 19.07 7.43
C ALA A 2 -12.44 18.98 6.44
N ILE A 3 -12.16 17.79 5.95
CA ILE A 3 -11.17 17.60 4.89
C ILE A 3 -11.77 18.23 3.63
N ASP A 4 -11.18 19.31 3.16
CA ASP A 4 -11.54 19.89 1.87
C ASP A 4 -10.94 19.01 0.77
N LEU A 5 -11.77 18.12 0.22
CA LEU A 5 -11.37 17.24 -0.88
C LEU A 5 -10.84 18.04 -2.09
N ALA A 6 -11.35 19.25 -2.34
CA ALA A 6 -10.91 20.07 -3.47
C ALA A 6 -9.50 20.62 -3.25
N GLU A 7 -9.11 20.91 -2.01
CA GLU A 7 -7.74 21.33 -1.68
C GLU A 7 -6.75 20.16 -1.80
N ILE A 8 -7.15 18.97 -1.33
CA ILE A 8 -6.34 17.75 -1.48
C ILE A 8 -6.17 17.40 -2.96
N GLU A 9 -7.25 17.42 -3.73
CA GLU A 9 -7.22 17.17 -5.17
C GLU A 9 -6.28 18.14 -5.87
N LYS A 10 -6.37 19.45 -5.59
CA LYS A 10 -5.45 20.45 -6.16
C LYS A 10 -3.99 20.17 -5.82
N ARG A 11 -3.67 19.81 -4.57
CA ARG A 11 -2.30 19.47 -4.17
C ARG A 11 -1.79 18.20 -4.84
N LEU A 12 -2.61 17.15 -4.87
CA LEU A 12 -2.25 15.90 -5.55
C LEU A 12 -2.04 16.14 -7.04
N TRP A 13 -2.90 16.95 -7.67
CA TRP A 13 -2.78 17.33 -9.08
C TRP A 13 -1.53 18.15 -9.34
N SER A 14 -1.18 19.12 -8.48
CA SER A 14 0.02 19.93 -8.68
C SER A 14 1.30 19.11 -8.52
N VAL A 15 1.35 18.19 -7.55
CA VAL A 15 2.50 17.30 -7.34
C VAL A 15 2.64 16.34 -8.52
N ALA A 16 1.53 15.77 -9.00
CA ALA A 16 1.53 14.92 -10.19
C ALA A 16 1.97 15.68 -11.46
N ASP A 17 1.53 16.93 -11.63
CA ASP A 17 1.92 17.75 -12.79
C ASP A 17 3.40 18.14 -12.72
N GLN A 18 3.95 18.43 -11.54
CA GLN A 18 5.39 18.65 -11.36
C GLN A 18 6.23 17.41 -11.69
N LEU A 19 5.76 16.21 -11.30
CA LEU A 19 6.40 14.95 -11.68
C LEU A 19 6.32 14.71 -13.20
N ARG A 20 5.18 15.01 -13.83
CA ARG A 20 4.98 14.89 -15.27
C ARG A 20 5.87 15.85 -16.06
N ALA A 21 5.85 17.13 -15.70
CA ALA A 21 6.57 18.19 -16.41
C ALA A 21 8.09 17.97 -16.42
N ASN A 22 8.63 17.30 -15.41
CA ASN A 22 10.07 17.08 -15.26
C ASN A 22 10.55 15.68 -15.64
N SER A 23 9.65 14.74 -16.00
CA SER A 23 10.04 13.33 -16.24
C SER A 23 10.17 12.94 -17.70
N GLY A 24 9.55 13.67 -18.64
CA GLY A 24 9.46 13.27 -20.06
C GLY A 24 8.62 12.02 -20.31
N LEU A 25 7.94 11.50 -19.28
CA LEU A 25 7.13 10.28 -19.34
C LEU A 25 5.70 10.55 -19.83
N LYS A 26 5.15 9.62 -20.60
CA LYS A 26 3.74 9.62 -20.99
C LYS A 26 2.84 9.36 -19.78
N PRO A 27 1.59 9.85 -19.77
CA PRO A 27 0.60 9.54 -18.73
C PRO A 27 0.45 8.06 -18.39
N SER A 28 0.53 7.18 -19.38
CA SER A 28 0.47 5.73 -19.20
C SER A 28 1.67 5.13 -18.44
N GLU A 29 2.81 5.83 -18.43
CA GLU A 29 4.07 5.33 -17.87
C GLU A 29 4.21 5.69 -16.39
N TYR A 30 3.70 6.85 -15.95
CA TYR A 30 3.74 7.25 -14.53
C TYR A 30 2.45 6.96 -13.76
N SER A 31 1.30 6.81 -14.43
CA SER A 31 0.01 6.54 -13.75
C SER A 31 0.02 5.21 -12.99
N ARG A 32 0.55 4.15 -13.60
CA ARG A 32 0.63 2.81 -12.99
C ARG A 32 1.38 2.79 -11.65
N PRO A 33 2.64 3.24 -11.55
CA PRO A 33 3.36 3.24 -10.27
C PRO A 33 2.72 4.15 -9.22
N VAL A 34 2.16 5.31 -9.63
CA VAL A 34 1.46 6.21 -8.70
C VAL A 34 0.20 5.55 -8.14
N LEU A 35 -0.61 4.90 -8.99
CA LEU A 35 -1.80 4.16 -8.56
C LEU A 35 -1.43 2.98 -7.65
N GLY A 36 -0.34 2.27 -7.94
CA GLY A 36 0.17 1.21 -7.09
C GLY A 36 0.54 1.69 -5.69
N LEU A 37 1.26 2.81 -5.58
CA LEU A 37 1.60 3.39 -4.28
C LEU A 37 0.37 3.88 -3.51
N LEU A 38 -0.60 4.47 -4.21
CA LEU A 38 -1.87 4.90 -3.62
C LEU A 38 -2.66 3.69 -3.09
N PHE A 39 -2.73 2.62 -3.87
CA PHE A 39 -3.33 1.36 -3.47
C PHE A 39 -2.67 0.81 -2.21
N LEU A 40 -1.33 0.71 -2.16
CA LEU A 40 -0.62 0.23 -0.98
C LEU A 40 -0.89 1.09 0.26
N ARG A 41 -0.91 2.42 0.12
CA ARG A 41 -1.23 3.32 1.23
C ARG A 41 -2.65 3.09 1.77
N TYR A 42 -3.61 2.90 0.88
CA TYR A 42 -5.00 2.60 1.23
C TYR A 42 -5.10 1.22 1.90
N ALA A 43 -4.51 0.19 1.28
CA ALA A 43 -4.50 -1.17 1.78
C ALA A 43 -3.88 -1.25 3.18
N GLU A 44 -2.73 -0.61 3.41
CA GLU A 44 -2.07 -0.60 4.73
C GLU A 44 -2.93 0.09 5.79
N THR A 45 -3.64 1.16 5.43
CA THR A 45 -4.54 1.83 6.37
C THR A 45 -5.66 0.90 6.84
N ARG A 46 -6.24 0.13 5.91
CA ARG A 46 -7.28 -0.87 6.21
C ARG A 46 -6.72 -2.05 7.00
N PHE A 47 -5.55 -2.55 6.60
CA PHE A 47 -4.84 -3.62 7.27
C PHE A 47 -4.52 -3.27 8.72
N ALA A 48 -3.93 -2.10 8.97
CA ALA A 48 -3.56 -1.66 10.32
C ALA A 48 -4.76 -1.47 11.25
N ALA A 49 -5.94 -1.13 10.72
CA ALA A 49 -7.17 -1.06 11.51
C ALA A 49 -7.58 -2.45 12.01
N VAL A 50 -7.56 -3.46 11.14
CA VAL A 50 -7.91 -4.85 11.49
C VAL A 50 -6.80 -5.52 12.31
N GLU A 51 -5.53 -5.23 12.04
CA GLU A 51 -4.39 -5.77 12.80
C GLU A 51 -4.54 -5.45 14.30
N LYS A 52 -4.96 -4.23 14.64
CA LYS A 52 -5.23 -3.82 16.03
C LYS A 52 -6.37 -4.60 16.68
N GLU A 53 -7.39 -4.97 15.92
CA GLU A 53 -8.53 -5.76 16.42
C GLU A 53 -8.17 -7.23 16.61
N LEU A 54 -7.28 -7.75 15.75
CA LEU A 54 -6.84 -9.15 15.76
C LEU A 54 -5.63 -9.41 16.67
N GLN A 55 -5.03 -8.36 17.25
CA GLN A 55 -3.88 -8.50 18.14
C GLN A 55 -4.20 -9.46 19.29
N PRO A 56 -3.42 -10.55 19.45
CA PRO A 56 -3.58 -11.45 20.58
C PRO A 56 -3.43 -10.69 21.89
N ARG A 57 -4.25 -11.02 22.89
CA ARG A 57 -4.07 -10.47 24.25
C ARG A 57 -2.69 -10.84 24.79
N GLU A 58 -2.10 -9.96 25.59
CA GLU A 58 -0.84 -10.23 26.28
C GLU A 58 -0.92 -11.57 27.05
N GLY A 59 0.05 -12.45 26.83
CA GLY A 59 0.08 -13.81 27.42
C GLY A 59 -0.62 -14.90 26.58
N SER A 60 -1.21 -14.55 25.42
CA SER A 60 -1.73 -15.55 24.49
C SER A 60 -0.63 -16.41 23.88
N ARG A 61 -0.89 -17.72 23.74
CA ARG A 61 -0.03 -18.66 23.00
C ARG A 61 -0.31 -18.65 21.49
N LEU A 62 -1.35 -17.95 21.05
CA LEU A 62 -1.65 -17.79 19.63
C LEU A 62 -0.62 -16.85 19.01
N GLY A 63 -0.03 -17.30 17.88
CA GLY A 63 0.81 -16.45 17.05
C GLY A 63 0.03 -15.30 16.39
N PRO A 64 0.71 -14.45 15.62
CA PRO A 64 0.05 -13.38 14.88
C PRO A 64 -1.02 -13.94 13.93
N PRO A 65 -2.11 -13.18 13.69
CA PRO A 65 -3.17 -13.59 12.77
C PRO A 65 -2.61 -13.81 11.36
N GLY A 66 -2.97 -14.94 10.74
CA GLY A 66 -2.63 -15.25 9.35
C GLY A 66 -3.59 -14.62 8.34
N PRO A 67 -3.36 -14.82 7.02
CA PRO A 67 -4.13 -14.21 5.94
C PRO A 67 -5.65 -14.41 6.05
N ASP A 68 -6.10 -15.62 6.43
CA ASP A 68 -7.53 -15.96 6.55
C ASP A 68 -8.28 -15.06 7.53
N ALA A 69 -7.63 -14.63 8.61
CA ALA A 69 -8.24 -13.78 9.62
C ALA A 69 -8.53 -12.37 9.10
N TYR A 70 -7.67 -11.84 8.21
CA TYR A 70 -7.89 -10.56 7.54
C TYR A 70 -8.91 -10.68 6.41
N LYS A 71 -8.86 -11.79 5.66
CA LYS A 71 -9.83 -12.10 4.62
C LYS A 71 -11.26 -12.18 5.17
N ALA A 72 -11.45 -12.79 6.35
CA ALA A 72 -12.73 -12.83 7.05
C ALA A 72 -13.29 -11.44 7.44
N ARG A 73 -12.46 -10.39 7.38
CA ARG A 73 -12.84 -8.98 7.60
C ARG A 73 -12.89 -8.16 6.31
N ASN A 74 -12.83 -8.81 5.14
CA ASN A 74 -12.75 -8.17 3.83
C ASN A 74 -11.58 -7.18 3.74
N VAL A 75 -10.43 -7.57 4.30
CA VAL A 75 -9.18 -6.81 4.24
C VAL A 75 -8.08 -7.68 3.65
N ILE A 76 -7.33 -7.10 2.72
CA ILE A 76 -6.18 -7.73 2.06
C ILE A 76 -5.09 -7.93 3.10
N TYR A 77 -4.52 -9.12 3.16
CA TYR A 77 -3.36 -9.39 4.00
C TYR A 77 -2.10 -8.76 3.39
N LEU A 78 -1.32 -8.05 4.22
CA LEU A 78 -0.04 -7.46 3.84
C LEU A 78 1.09 -8.06 4.67
N SER A 79 2.04 -8.72 4.01
CA SER A 79 3.33 -9.06 4.63
C SER A 79 4.13 -7.79 4.93
N PRO A 80 5.15 -7.83 5.80
CA PRO A 80 6.00 -6.68 6.11
C PRO A 80 6.57 -5.98 4.87
N GLU A 81 7.04 -6.75 3.88
CA GLU A 81 7.67 -6.22 2.65
C GLU A 81 6.66 -5.56 1.70
N SER A 82 5.38 -5.93 1.81
CA SER A 82 4.29 -5.36 1.01
C SER A 82 3.64 -4.12 1.63
N ARG A 83 4.08 -3.68 2.82
CA ARG A 83 3.54 -2.48 3.48
C ARG A 83 4.12 -1.21 2.86
N PHE A 84 3.28 -0.19 2.65
CA PHE A 84 3.72 1.12 2.16
C PHE A 84 4.77 1.75 3.10
N SER A 85 4.64 1.55 4.41
CA SER A 85 5.65 1.96 5.39
C SER A 85 7.03 1.34 5.17
N HIS A 86 7.11 0.08 4.72
CA HIS A 86 8.38 -0.55 4.37
C HIS A 86 9.01 0.13 3.15
N LEU A 87 8.23 0.39 2.10
CA LEU A 87 8.71 1.08 0.90
C LEU A 87 9.24 2.48 1.21
N LEU A 88 8.63 3.19 2.16
CA LEU A 88 9.10 4.52 2.61
C LEU A 88 10.43 4.49 3.38
N GLN A 89 10.78 3.35 3.97
CA GLN A 89 12.01 3.18 4.76
C GLN A 89 13.18 2.65 3.94
N LEU A 90 12.97 2.38 2.65
CA LEU A 90 14.03 1.92 1.78
C LEU A 90 15.16 2.97 1.68
N PRO A 91 16.45 2.56 1.69
CA PRO A 91 17.56 3.50 1.60
C PRO A 91 17.55 4.32 0.30
N ASP A 92 18.09 5.53 0.35
CA ASP A 92 18.29 6.34 -0.85
C ASP A 92 19.13 5.58 -1.89
N GLY A 93 18.69 5.58 -3.14
CA GLY A 93 19.32 4.85 -4.25
C GLY A 93 18.86 3.39 -4.43
N SER A 94 17.98 2.89 -3.55
CA SER A 94 17.29 1.63 -3.78
C SER A 94 16.30 1.70 -4.95
N ASN A 95 16.03 0.56 -5.59
CA ASN A 95 15.10 0.51 -6.72
C ASN A 95 13.66 0.37 -6.23
N LEU A 96 13.02 1.50 -5.94
CA LEU A 96 11.63 1.57 -5.48
C LEU A 96 10.65 0.87 -6.45
N GLY A 97 10.87 0.98 -7.77
CA GLY A 97 10.02 0.32 -8.76
C GLY A 97 10.05 -1.20 -8.64
N ARG A 98 11.24 -1.78 -8.43
CA ARG A 98 11.40 -3.22 -8.19
C ARG A 98 10.77 -3.63 -6.86
N ALA A 99 10.95 -2.84 -5.80
CA ALA A 99 10.34 -3.10 -4.51
C ALA A 99 8.80 -3.06 -4.58
N LEU A 100 8.25 -2.09 -5.30
CA LEU A 100 6.81 -1.98 -5.56
C LEU A 100 6.28 -3.20 -6.32
N ASN A 101 6.97 -3.66 -7.36
CA ASN A 101 6.57 -4.88 -8.07
C ASN A 101 6.58 -6.10 -7.15
N HIS A 102 7.63 -6.27 -6.35
CA HIS A 102 7.73 -7.38 -5.40
C HIS A 102 6.62 -7.32 -4.33
N ALA A 103 6.28 -6.13 -3.85
CA ALA A 103 5.16 -5.93 -2.94
C ALA A 103 3.83 -6.38 -3.56
N MET A 104 3.58 -6.06 -4.83
CA MET A 104 2.35 -6.50 -5.52
C MET A 104 2.30 -8.02 -5.71
N GLU A 105 3.40 -8.63 -6.17
CA GLU A 105 3.51 -10.09 -6.29
C GLU A 105 3.29 -10.80 -4.96
N ASP A 106 3.80 -10.23 -3.87
CA ASP A 106 3.63 -10.80 -2.54
C ASP A 106 2.19 -10.68 -2.02
N ILE A 107 1.50 -9.59 -2.36
CA ILE A 107 0.07 -9.42 -2.09
C ILE A 107 -0.74 -10.50 -2.81
N GLU A 108 -0.48 -10.73 -4.10
CA GLU A 108 -1.18 -11.76 -4.88
C GLU A 108 -0.98 -13.16 -4.28
N LYS A 109 0.25 -13.49 -3.85
CA LYS A 109 0.56 -14.80 -3.22
C LYS A 109 -0.26 -15.06 -1.96
N HIS A 110 -0.48 -14.05 -1.14
CA HIS A 110 -1.22 -14.18 0.12
C HIS A 110 -2.73 -13.94 -0.01
N ASN A 111 -3.18 -13.44 -1.16
CA ASN A 111 -4.56 -13.06 -1.42
C ASN A 111 -4.99 -13.61 -2.80
N PRO A 112 -5.17 -14.94 -2.94
CA PRO A 112 -5.39 -15.59 -4.24
C PRO A 112 -6.66 -15.12 -4.96
N ASP A 113 -7.64 -14.55 -4.26
CA ASP A 113 -8.83 -13.95 -4.88
C ASP A 113 -8.52 -12.69 -5.72
N LEU A 114 -7.32 -12.13 -5.57
CA LEU A 114 -6.82 -10.98 -6.35
C LEU A 114 -5.97 -11.40 -7.54
N ALA A 115 -5.58 -12.68 -7.64
CA ALA A 115 -4.83 -13.18 -8.77
C ALA A 115 -5.81 -13.46 -9.92
N ASP A 116 -5.62 -12.75 -11.04
CA ASP A 116 -6.31 -13.02 -12.31
C ASP A 116 -5.81 -14.33 -12.97
#